data_AF-A0A348UN78-F1
#
_entry.id   AF-A0A348UN78-F1
#
_cell.length_a   1.000
_cell.length_b   1.000
_cell.length_c   1.000
_cell.angle_alpha   90.00
_cell.angle_beta   90.00
_cell.angle_gamma   90.00
#
_symmetry.space_group_name_H-M   'P 1'
#
loop_
_entity.id
_entity.type
_entity.pdbx_description
1 polymer ?
#
loop_
_entity_poly.entity_id
_entity_poly.type
_entity_poly.pdbx_seq_one_letter_code
_entity_poly.pdbx_strand_id
1 'polypeptide(L)'
;PLDMRMDPRRGLSAAGWIDQAQEADIARALFDLGEERFARRIAAAIVAARPLRTTGELAAVVRQAQPRVTPGKHPATRTFQALRMVVNDELGELDAGLAQAFARLAPGGRLAVISFHSLEDRRVKQFFRACSAPPPLPRRLPVRATAVVVPARVVEHGCTASSDEIARNPRARSARLRVLEKLA
;
A
#
# COMPACT_ATOMS: atom_id res chain seq x y z
N PRO A 1 20.99 -3.53 -10.25
CA PRO A 1 20.08 -4.46 -10.98
C PRO A 1 18.62 -4.08 -10.71
N LEU A 2 17.73 -4.23 -11.68
CA LEU A 2 16.30 -3.94 -11.54
C LEU A 2 15.55 -5.16 -10.97
N ASP A 3 15.75 -5.42 -9.68
CA ASP A 3 15.16 -6.59 -9.00
C ASP A 3 13.90 -6.23 -8.17
N MET A 4 14.03 -5.39 -7.14
CA MET A 4 12.96 -4.96 -6.23
C MET A 4 12.24 -6.06 -5.42
N ARG A 5 12.61 -7.34 -5.53
CA ARG A 5 12.07 -8.40 -4.66
C ARG A 5 12.62 -8.29 -3.23
N MET A 6 11.76 -8.52 -2.24
CA MET A 6 12.13 -8.67 -0.84
C MET A 6 12.64 -10.07 -0.52
N ASP A 7 12.09 -11.12 -1.15
CA ASP A 7 12.67 -12.47 -1.17
C ASP A 7 13.22 -12.77 -2.57
N PRO A 8 14.54 -12.66 -2.81
CA PRO A 8 15.14 -12.90 -4.13
C PRO A 8 15.00 -14.34 -4.64
N ARG A 9 14.58 -15.29 -3.79
CA ARG A 9 14.51 -16.72 -4.14
C ARG A 9 13.22 -17.10 -4.85
N ARG A 10 12.20 -16.23 -4.86
CA ARG A 10 10.88 -16.52 -5.44
C ARG A 10 10.34 -15.31 -6.20
N GLY A 11 9.33 -15.54 -7.03
CA GLY A 11 8.64 -14.47 -7.78
C GLY A 11 9.46 -13.89 -8.94
N LEU A 12 8.80 -12.99 -9.69
CA LEU A 12 9.40 -12.27 -10.81
C LEU A 12 10.13 -11.03 -10.32
N SER A 13 11.34 -10.78 -10.83
CA SER A 13 12.01 -9.49 -10.62
C SER A 13 11.24 -8.35 -11.29
N ALA A 14 11.47 -7.10 -10.89
CA ALA A 14 10.90 -5.94 -11.55
C ALA A 14 11.22 -5.90 -13.04
N ALA A 15 12.46 -6.24 -13.43
CA ALA A 15 12.83 -6.40 -14.84
C ALA A 15 12.01 -7.50 -15.53
N GLY A 16 11.90 -8.68 -14.92
CA GLY A 16 11.14 -9.80 -15.49
C GLY A 16 9.65 -9.51 -15.62
N TRP A 17 9.07 -8.82 -14.63
CA TRP A 17 7.68 -8.38 -14.67
C TRP A 17 7.46 -7.33 -15.76
N ILE A 18 8.34 -6.32 -15.86
CA ILE A 18 8.28 -5.31 -16.93
C ILE A 18 8.37 -5.98 -18.30
N ASP A 19 9.28 -6.93 -18.49
CA ASP A 19 9.46 -7.62 -19.78
C ASP A 19 8.18 -8.35 -20.24
N GLN A 20 7.40 -8.90 -19.30
CA GLN A 20 6.20 -9.71 -19.59
C GLN A 20 4.87 -8.93 -19.56
N ALA A 21 4.79 -7.86 -18.77
CA ALA A 21 3.55 -7.12 -18.57
C ALA A 21 3.08 -6.41 -19.85
N GLN A 22 1.77 -6.32 -20.06
CA GLN A 22 1.19 -5.47 -21.10
C GLN A 22 1.35 -3.99 -20.71
N GLU A 23 1.33 -3.07 -21.68
CA GLU A 23 1.37 -1.62 -21.39
C GLU A 23 0.26 -1.20 -20.42
N ALA A 24 -0.95 -1.73 -20.61
CA ALA A 24 -2.10 -1.43 -19.76
C ALA A 24 -1.89 -1.87 -18.31
N ASP A 25 -1.20 -3.00 -18.07
CA ASP A 25 -0.90 -3.47 -16.73
C ASP A 25 0.13 -2.59 -16.04
N ILE A 26 1.16 -2.15 -16.78
CA ILE A 26 2.14 -1.19 -16.27
C ILE A 26 1.44 0.13 -15.94
N ALA A 27 0.62 0.66 -16.84
CA ALA A 27 -0.11 1.90 -16.61
C ALA A 27 -1.02 1.80 -15.39
N ARG A 28 -1.74 0.68 -15.23
CA ARG A 28 -2.61 0.41 -14.08
C ARG A 28 -1.81 0.35 -12.79
N ALA A 29 -0.71 -0.40 -12.74
CA ALA A 29 0.15 -0.47 -11.55
C ALA A 29 0.69 0.90 -11.15
N LEU A 30 1.20 1.68 -12.11
CA LEU A 30 1.71 3.04 -11.85
C LEU A 30 0.63 3.97 -11.32
N PHE A 31 -0.59 3.86 -11.83
CA PHE A 31 -1.72 4.67 -11.41
C PHE A 31 -2.23 4.26 -10.02
N ASP A 32 -2.59 2.99 -9.85
CA ASP A 32 -3.26 2.47 -8.65
C ASP A 32 -2.32 2.38 -7.45
N LEU A 33 -1.05 2.03 -7.68
CA LEU A 33 -0.06 1.75 -6.62
C LEU A 33 0.95 2.89 -6.45
N GLY A 34 1.30 3.58 -7.53
CA GLY A 34 2.25 4.70 -7.50
C GLY A 34 1.61 6.07 -7.32
N GLU A 35 0.28 6.18 -7.44
CA GLU A 35 -0.44 7.46 -7.54
C GLU A 35 0.19 8.37 -8.63
N GLU A 36 0.66 7.77 -9.73
CA GLU A 36 1.38 8.46 -10.81
C GLU A 36 0.42 9.09 -11.82
N ARG A 37 0.52 10.41 -11.99
CA ARG A 37 -0.36 11.18 -12.88
C ARG A 37 -0.07 10.90 -14.35
N PHE A 38 1.20 10.64 -14.68
CA PHE A 38 1.64 10.36 -16.04
C PHE A 38 1.71 8.85 -16.32
N ALA A 39 0.97 8.03 -15.57
CA ALA A 39 1.07 6.57 -15.61
C ALA A 39 1.04 5.98 -17.03
N ARG A 40 0.07 6.37 -17.86
CA ARG A 40 -0.03 5.89 -19.26
C ARG A 40 1.20 6.27 -20.11
N ARG A 41 1.64 7.52 -20.00
CA ARG A 41 2.81 8.03 -20.76
C ARG A 41 4.10 7.35 -20.33
N ILE A 42 4.28 7.14 -19.02
CA ILE A 42 5.43 6.42 -18.48
C ILE A 42 5.38 4.95 -18.88
N ALA A 43 4.21 4.30 -18.85
CA ALA A 43 4.05 2.92 -19.29
C ALA A 43 4.43 2.73 -20.76
N ALA A 44 3.93 3.57 -21.66
CA ALA A 44 4.31 3.55 -23.07
C ALA A 44 5.82 3.71 -23.27
N ALA A 45 6.45 4.65 -22.54
CA ALA A 45 7.91 4.85 -22.60
C ALA A 45 8.68 3.63 -22.06
N ILE A 46 8.21 3.00 -21.00
CA ILE A 46 8.82 1.78 -20.45
C ILE A 46 8.74 0.64 -21.46
N VAL A 47 7.58 0.45 -22.11
CA VAL A 47 7.40 -0.59 -23.14
C VAL A 47 8.31 -0.36 -24.33
N ALA A 48 8.39 0.88 -24.83
CA ALA A 48 9.24 1.25 -25.95
C ALA A 48 10.75 1.08 -25.65
N ALA A 49 11.16 1.19 -24.39
CA ALA A 49 12.55 1.13 -23.97
C ALA A 49 13.00 -0.27 -23.49
N ARG A 50 12.14 -1.31 -23.60
CA ARG A 50 12.51 -2.67 -23.20
C ARG A 50 13.67 -3.23 -24.04
N PRO A 51 14.51 -4.11 -23.48
CA PRO A 51 14.53 -4.56 -22.08
C PRO A 51 15.24 -3.57 -21.15
N LEU A 52 14.79 -3.47 -19.90
CA LEU A 52 15.42 -2.64 -18.85
C LEU A 52 16.06 -3.55 -17.78
N ARG A 53 17.35 -3.38 -17.52
CA ARG A 53 18.14 -4.25 -16.62
C ARG A 53 18.63 -3.53 -15.37
N THR A 54 18.78 -2.22 -15.41
CA THR A 54 19.23 -1.43 -14.25
C THR A 54 18.19 -0.44 -13.76
N THR A 55 18.27 -0.08 -12.49
CA THR A 55 17.44 0.98 -11.90
C THR A 55 17.74 2.34 -12.54
N GLY A 56 18.99 2.57 -12.98
CA GLY A 56 19.39 3.78 -13.69
C GLY A 56 18.68 3.94 -15.05
N GLU A 57 18.60 2.87 -15.84
CA GLU A 57 17.87 2.87 -17.12
C GLU A 57 16.40 3.22 -16.92
N LEU A 58 15.72 2.53 -15.99
CA LEU A 58 14.32 2.82 -15.69
C LEU A 58 14.12 4.27 -15.21
N ALA A 59 15.00 4.76 -14.32
CA ALA A 59 14.93 6.14 -13.85
C ALA A 59 15.08 7.16 -14.98
N ALA A 60 15.97 6.90 -15.95
CA ALA A 60 16.19 7.75 -17.11
C ALA A 60 14.95 7.79 -18.02
N VAL A 61 14.35 6.63 -18.32
CA VAL A 61 13.11 6.52 -19.11
C VAL A 61 11.96 7.27 -18.45
N VAL A 62 11.74 7.06 -17.15
CA VAL A 62 10.67 7.75 -16.41
C VAL A 62 10.88 9.27 -16.43
N ARG A 63 12.12 9.73 -16.24
CA ARG A 63 12.45 11.15 -16.27
C ARG A 63 12.16 11.79 -17.62
N GLN A 64 12.48 11.11 -18.73
CA GLN A 64 12.19 11.60 -20.09
C GLN A 64 10.68 11.60 -20.38
N ALA A 65 9.95 10.65 -19.81
CA ALA A 65 8.50 10.54 -20.00
C ALA A 65 7.71 11.58 -19.20
N GLN A 66 8.23 12.13 -18.10
CA GLN A 66 7.52 13.11 -17.27
C GLN A 66 7.70 14.56 -17.77
N PRO A 67 6.62 15.24 -18.21
CA PRO A 67 6.70 16.63 -18.67
C PRO A 67 6.85 17.63 -17.52
N ARG A 68 6.50 17.26 -16.29
CA ARG A 68 6.60 18.10 -15.10
C ARG A 68 7.12 17.28 -13.92
N VAL A 69 8.12 17.81 -13.24
CA VAL A 69 8.69 17.20 -12.03
C VAL A 69 8.04 17.81 -10.79
N THR A 70 7.66 16.96 -9.84
CA THR A 70 7.17 17.44 -8.54
C THR A 70 8.35 17.98 -7.72
N PRO A 71 8.33 19.24 -7.25
CA PRO A 71 9.41 19.80 -6.46
C PRO A 71 9.73 18.94 -5.23
N GLY A 72 11.02 18.71 -4.96
CA GLY A 72 11.48 17.97 -3.78
C GLY A 72 11.32 16.44 -3.82
N LYS A 73 10.90 15.86 -4.95
CA LYS A 73 10.86 14.39 -5.15
C LYS A 73 11.50 14.00 -6.48
N HIS A 74 12.23 12.89 -6.49
CA HIS A 74 12.77 12.36 -7.74
C HIS A 74 11.61 11.89 -8.65
N PRO A 75 11.60 12.21 -9.95
CA PRO A 75 10.55 11.83 -10.91
C PRO A 75 10.14 10.37 -10.82
N ALA A 76 11.12 9.48 -10.67
CA ALA A 76 10.90 8.05 -10.67
C ALA A 76 10.40 7.45 -9.33
N THR A 77 10.38 8.21 -8.23
CA THR A 77 10.06 7.65 -6.89
C THR A 77 8.73 6.90 -6.87
N ARG A 78 7.69 7.45 -7.50
CA ARG A 78 6.36 6.81 -7.59
C ARG A 78 6.37 5.54 -8.44
N THR A 79 7.09 5.55 -9.55
CA THR A 79 7.27 4.37 -10.41
C THR A 79 7.99 3.25 -9.65
N PHE A 80 9.08 3.58 -8.93
CA PHE A 80 9.78 2.60 -8.11
C PHE A 80 8.89 2.04 -6.99
N GLN A 81 8.11 2.90 -6.32
CA GLN A 81 7.15 2.46 -5.32
C GLN A 81 6.12 1.48 -5.92
N ALA A 82 5.50 1.85 -7.04
CA ALA A 82 4.49 1.00 -7.70
C ALA A 82 5.06 -0.37 -8.08
N LEU A 83 6.24 -0.40 -8.72
CA LEU A 83 6.88 -1.65 -9.12
C LEU A 83 7.23 -2.53 -7.93
N ARG A 84 7.75 -1.94 -6.84
CA ARG A 84 8.02 -2.66 -5.59
C ARG A 84 6.74 -3.27 -5.02
N MET A 85 5.65 -2.50 -5.01
CA MET A 85 4.35 -2.96 -4.52
C MET A 85 3.78 -4.13 -5.35
N VAL A 86 3.92 -4.09 -6.68
CA VAL A 86 3.49 -5.18 -7.56
C VAL A 86 4.34 -6.43 -7.35
N VAL A 87 5.66 -6.28 -7.39
CA VAL A 87 6.61 -7.40 -7.36
C VAL A 87 6.50 -8.21 -6.06
N ASN A 88 6.15 -7.55 -4.96
CA ASN A 88 6.05 -8.19 -3.65
C ASN A 88 4.60 -8.42 -3.19
N ASP A 89 3.60 -8.16 -4.05
CA ASP A 89 2.18 -8.19 -3.70
C ASP A 89 1.87 -7.53 -2.34
N GLU A 90 2.46 -6.35 -2.09
CA GLU A 90 2.52 -5.75 -0.74
C GLU A 90 1.12 -5.51 -0.14
N LEU A 91 0.14 -5.16 -0.98
CA LEU A 91 -1.23 -4.94 -0.53
C LEU A 91 -1.97 -6.26 -0.26
N GLY A 92 -1.73 -7.30 -1.06
CA GLY A 92 -2.30 -8.63 -0.83
C GLY A 92 -1.78 -9.24 0.48
N GLU A 93 -0.47 -9.15 0.69
CA GLU A 93 0.18 -9.60 1.93
C GLU A 93 -0.28 -8.78 3.15
N LEU A 94 -0.48 -7.46 3.00
CA LEU A 94 -1.07 -6.64 4.05
C LEU A 94 -2.48 -7.11 4.41
N ASP A 95 -3.36 -7.29 3.42
CA ASP A 95 -4.75 -7.70 3.65
C ASP A 95 -4.81 -9.10 4.31
N ALA A 96 -3.99 -10.05 3.83
CA ALA A 96 -3.89 -11.38 4.40
C ALA A 96 -3.29 -11.37 5.82
N GLY A 97 -2.25 -10.56 6.05
CA GLY A 97 -1.61 -10.40 7.34
C GLY A 97 -2.53 -9.78 8.39
N LEU A 98 -3.31 -8.75 8.02
CA LEU A 98 -4.31 -8.13 8.89
C LEU A 98 -5.38 -9.12 9.33
N ALA A 99 -5.93 -9.88 8.38
CA ALA A 99 -6.95 -10.88 8.65
C ALA A 99 -6.43 -11.98 9.60
N GLN A 100 -5.24 -12.53 9.33
CA GLN A 100 -4.63 -13.56 10.17
C GLN A 100 -4.25 -13.04 11.56
N ALA A 101 -3.69 -11.84 11.65
CA ALA A 101 -3.30 -11.23 12.92
C ALA A 101 -4.54 -11.01 13.80
N PHE A 102 -5.62 -10.47 13.24
CA PHE A 102 -6.86 -10.24 13.97
C PHE A 102 -7.51 -11.56 14.44
N ALA A 103 -7.52 -12.58 13.59
CA ALA A 103 -8.08 -13.89 13.94
C ALA A 103 -7.35 -14.53 15.15
N ARG A 104 -6.03 -14.32 15.26
CA ARG A 104 -5.19 -14.87 16.34
C ARG A 104 -5.24 -14.08 17.64
N LEU A 105 -5.83 -12.89 17.67
CA LEU A 105 -5.96 -12.11 18.90
C LEU A 105 -6.90 -12.81 19.89
N ALA A 106 -6.50 -12.82 21.16
CA ALA A 106 -7.42 -13.08 22.27
C ALA A 106 -8.36 -11.89 22.49
N PRO A 107 -9.52 -12.07 23.14
CA PRO A 107 -10.32 -10.95 23.64
C PRO A 107 -9.48 -10.01 24.51
N GLY A 108 -9.62 -8.70 24.31
CA GLY A 108 -8.78 -7.65 24.88
C GLY A 108 -7.41 -7.45 24.19
N GLY A 109 -7.04 -8.34 23.26
CA GLY A 109 -5.81 -8.25 22.48
C GLY A 109 -5.83 -7.06 21.50
N ARG A 110 -4.65 -6.47 21.25
CA ARG A 110 -4.50 -5.30 20.38
C ARG A 110 -3.66 -5.59 19.14
N LEU A 111 -4.14 -5.10 18.00
CA LEU A 111 -3.42 -5.06 16.72
C LEU A 111 -2.98 -3.62 16.45
N ALA A 112 -1.68 -3.37 16.52
CA ALA A 112 -1.07 -2.09 16.17
C ALA A 112 -0.41 -2.19 14.79
N VAL A 113 -0.77 -1.28 13.87
CA VAL A 113 -0.28 -1.27 12.49
C VAL A 113 0.30 0.09 12.16
N ILE A 114 1.53 0.11 11.65
CA ILE A 114 2.22 1.32 11.16
C ILE A 114 2.26 1.25 9.64
N SER A 115 1.67 2.23 8.98
CA SER A 115 1.67 2.39 7.52
C SER A 115 2.57 3.56 7.12
N PHE A 116 3.23 3.47 5.96
CA PHE A 116 4.13 4.54 5.48
C PHE A 116 3.61 5.27 4.25
N HIS A 117 2.53 4.79 3.63
CA HIS A 117 1.87 5.48 2.53
C HIS A 117 0.33 5.38 2.57
N SER A 118 -0.31 6.21 1.76
CA SER A 118 -1.78 6.40 1.70
C SER A 118 -2.53 5.09 1.41
N LEU A 119 -2.03 4.28 0.48
CA LEU A 119 -2.70 3.04 0.07
C LEU A 119 -2.72 1.98 1.19
N GLU A 120 -1.60 1.77 1.90
CA GLU A 120 -1.53 0.91 3.09
C GLU A 120 -2.50 1.42 4.16
N ASP A 121 -2.40 2.72 4.53
CA ASP A 121 -3.25 3.30 5.58
C ASP A 121 -4.74 3.16 5.23
N ARG A 122 -5.09 3.29 3.95
CA ARG A 122 -6.46 3.08 3.45
C ARG A 122 -6.93 1.64 3.65
N ARG A 123 -6.10 0.63 3.33
CA ARG A 123 -6.42 -0.79 3.56
C ARG A 123 -6.61 -1.08 5.04
N VAL A 124 -5.69 -0.62 5.88
CA VAL A 124 -5.79 -0.77 7.35
C VAL A 124 -7.06 -0.11 7.88
N LYS A 125 -7.34 1.13 7.46
CA LYS A 125 -8.55 1.87 7.85
C LYS A 125 -9.82 1.15 7.42
N GLN A 126 -9.86 0.59 6.21
CA GLN A 126 -11.01 -0.16 5.70
C GLN A 126 -11.20 -1.46 6.50
N PHE A 127 -10.11 -2.19 6.77
CA PHE A 127 -10.14 -3.40 7.58
C PHE A 127 -10.63 -3.12 9.00
N PHE A 128 -10.12 -2.07 9.65
CA PHE A 128 -10.54 -1.70 11.00
C PHE A 128 -12.01 -1.32 11.04
N ARG A 129 -12.48 -0.57 10.04
CA ARG A 129 -13.91 -0.22 9.89
C ARG A 129 -14.77 -1.46 9.69
N ALA A 130 -14.32 -2.44 8.90
CA ALA A 130 -15.07 -3.68 8.70
C ALA A 130 -15.17 -4.50 10.00
N CYS A 131 -14.11 -4.51 10.83
CA CYS A 131 -14.10 -5.19 12.12
C CYS A 131 -14.87 -4.43 13.21
N SER A 132 -14.98 -3.11 13.13
CA SER A 132 -15.64 -2.29 14.15
C SER A 132 -17.05 -1.83 13.76
N ALA A 133 -17.52 -2.17 12.55
CA ALA A 133 -18.85 -1.81 12.10
C ALA A 133 -19.89 -2.79 12.65
N PRO A 134 -21.06 -2.29 13.11
CA PRO A 134 -22.17 -3.17 13.39
C PRO A 134 -22.65 -3.87 12.10
N PRO A 135 -23.06 -5.14 12.14
CA PRO A 135 -23.66 -5.82 11.00
C PRO A 135 -24.81 -4.99 10.38
N PRO A 136 -24.94 -4.97 9.04
CA PRO A 136 -26.01 -4.25 8.37
C PRO A 136 -27.37 -4.82 8.80
N LEU A 137 -28.18 -3.98 9.46
CA LEU A 137 -29.52 -4.36 9.89
C LEU A 137 -30.51 -4.32 8.72
N PRO A 138 -31.42 -5.31 8.58
CA PRO A 138 -32.48 -5.25 7.58
C PRO A 138 -33.36 -4.01 7.79
N ARG A 139 -33.52 -3.19 6.75
CA ARG A 139 -34.24 -1.89 6.80
C ARG A 139 -35.72 -1.97 7.22
N ARG A 140 -36.30 -3.16 7.36
CA ARG A 140 -37.73 -3.39 7.62
C ARG A 140 -38.03 -4.39 8.74
N LEU A 141 -37.03 -4.82 9.51
CA LEU A 141 -37.27 -5.63 10.71
C LEU A 141 -36.94 -4.84 11.98
N PRO A 142 -37.79 -4.90 13.02
CA PRO A 142 -37.43 -4.42 14.35
C PRO A 142 -36.38 -5.35 14.95
N VAL A 143 -35.10 -5.07 14.69
CA VAL A 143 -33.99 -5.77 15.35
C VAL A 143 -33.69 -5.08 16.67
N ARG A 144 -33.73 -5.83 17.78
CA ARG A 144 -33.30 -5.32 19.09
C ARG A 144 -31.81 -4.96 19.03
N ALA A 145 -31.45 -3.75 19.44
CA ALA A 145 -30.06 -3.25 19.46
C ALA A 145 -29.08 -4.16 20.24
N THR A 146 -29.60 -5.02 21.12
CA THR A 146 -28.85 -5.98 21.94
C THR A 146 -28.25 -7.17 21.19
N ALA A 147 -28.59 -7.40 19.91
CA ALA A 147 -28.07 -8.53 19.13
C ALA A 147 -26.83 -8.21 18.27
N VAL A 148 -26.34 -6.96 18.33
CA VAL A 148 -25.25 -6.48 17.46
C VAL A 148 -23.92 -6.64 18.19
N VAL A 149 -23.29 -7.81 18.07
CA VAL A 149 -21.93 -8.02 18.58
C VAL A 149 -20.94 -7.41 17.60
N VAL A 150 -20.26 -6.35 18.03
CA VAL A 150 -19.14 -5.77 17.28
C VAL A 150 -17.86 -6.50 17.68
N PRO A 151 -17.12 -7.13 16.74
CA PRO A 151 -15.99 -7.97 17.11
C PRO A 151 -14.76 -7.16 17.58
N ALA A 152 -14.69 -5.86 17.27
CA ALA A 152 -13.56 -5.03 17.65
C ALA A 152 -13.92 -3.56 17.87
N ARG A 153 -13.04 -2.85 18.58
CA ARG A 153 -13.08 -1.39 18.76
C ARG A 153 -11.78 -0.76 18.30
N VAL A 154 -11.86 0.35 17.57
CA VAL A 154 -10.67 1.14 17.22
C VAL A 154 -10.24 1.95 18.45
N VAL A 155 -8.99 1.77 18.87
CA VAL A 155 -8.37 2.47 20.01
C VAL A 155 -7.62 3.72 19.54
N GLU A 156 -6.91 3.62 18.41
CA GLU A 156 -6.17 4.73 17.80
C GLU A 156 -6.53 4.86 16.32
N HIS A 157 -6.97 6.06 15.93
CA HIS A 157 -7.51 6.36 14.60
C HIS A 157 -6.48 6.87 13.60
N GLY A 158 -5.23 7.13 14.01
CA GLY A 158 -4.16 7.53 13.11
C GLY A 158 -3.20 8.52 13.75
N CYS A 159 -2.31 8.04 14.61
CA CYS A 159 -1.24 8.82 15.21
C CYS A 159 -0.06 8.98 14.24
N THR A 160 0.56 10.16 14.23
CA THR A 160 1.72 10.49 13.39
C THR A 160 2.93 10.84 14.24
N ALA A 161 4.13 10.66 13.68
CA ALA A 161 5.38 11.01 14.35
C ALA A 161 5.45 12.50 14.72
N SER A 162 6.09 12.82 15.84
CA SER A 162 6.32 14.20 16.27
C SER A 162 7.44 14.87 15.45
N SER A 163 7.55 16.20 15.51
CA SER A 163 8.66 16.93 14.87
C SER A 163 10.03 16.43 15.31
N ASP A 164 10.19 16.13 16.61
CA ASP A 164 11.45 15.67 17.20
C ASP A 164 11.80 14.24 16.77
N GLU A 165 10.78 13.39 16.57
CA GLU A 165 10.97 12.06 16.00
C GLU A 165 11.37 12.15 14.53
N ILE A 166 10.71 12.99 13.74
CA ILE A 166 11.03 13.18 12.31
C ILE A 166 12.44 13.75 12.13
N ALA A 167 12.87 14.67 13.00
CA ALA A 167 14.23 15.21 12.98
C ALA A 167 15.30 14.14 13.24
N ARG A 168 15.04 13.20 14.16
CA ARG A 168 15.94 12.08 14.47
C ARG A 168 15.84 10.94 13.45
N ASN A 169 14.66 10.72 12.89
CA ASN A 169 14.36 9.66 11.94
C ASN A 169 13.50 10.19 10.78
N PRO A 170 14.12 10.70 9.70
CA PRO A 170 13.39 11.22 8.54
C PRO A 170 12.42 10.20 7.89
N ARG A 171 12.64 8.89 8.09
CA ARG A 171 11.73 7.84 7.57
C ARG A 171 10.39 7.82 8.31
N ALA A 172 10.32 8.34 9.54
CA ALA A 172 9.09 8.44 10.33
C ALA A 172 8.11 9.50 9.80
N ARG A 173 8.55 10.41 8.91
CA ARG A 173 7.75 11.52 8.38
C ARG A 173 6.38 11.10 7.84
N SER A 174 6.30 9.91 7.24
CA SER A 174 5.07 9.41 6.59
C SER A 174 4.42 8.28 7.38
N ALA A 175 4.93 7.96 8.57
CA ALA A 175 4.42 6.89 9.41
C ALA A 175 3.05 7.28 10.00
N ARG A 176 2.11 6.34 9.95
CA ARG A 176 0.79 6.48 10.55
C ARG A 176 0.43 5.21 11.33
N LEU A 177 0.22 5.36 12.63
CA LEU A 177 -0.12 4.28 13.55
C LEU A 177 -1.64 4.20 13.73
N ARG A 178 -2.21 3.00 13.59
CA ARG A 178 -3.59 2.68 13.96
C ARG A 178 -3.61 1.49 14.92
N VAL A 179 -4.51 1.51 15.90
CA VAL A 179 -4.65 0.41 16.88
C VAL A 179 -6.10 -0.06 16.96
N LEU A 180 -6.29 -1.37 16.85
CA LEU A 180 -7.58 -2.07 17.00
C LEU A 180 -7.51 -3.00 18.22
N GLU A 181 -8.57 -3.06 19.01
CA GLU A 181 -8.71 -3.98 20.15
C GLU A 181 -9.85 -4.96 19.85
N LYS A 182 -9.58 -6.27 20.03
CA LYS A 182 -10.59 -7.32 19.85
C LYS A 182 -11.45 -7.41 21.10
N LEU A 183 -12.77 -7.44 20.94
CA LEU A 183 -13.71 -7.50 22.06
C LEU A 183 -14.18 -8.93 22.37
N ALA A 184 -14.30 -9.77 21.34
CA ALA A 184 -14.68 -11.17 21.42
C ALA A 184 -14.00 -11.97 20.29
#